data_AF-A0A925Q959-F1
#
_entry.id   AF-A0A925Q959-F1
#
_cell.length_a   1.000
_cell.length_b   1.000
_cell.length_c   1.000
_cell.angle_alpha   90.00
_cell.angle_beta   90.00
_cell.angle_gamma   90.00
#
_symmetry.space_group_name_H-M   'P 1'
#
loop_
_entity.id
_entity.type
_entity.pdbx_description
1 polymer ?
#
loop_
_entity_poly.entity_id
_entity_poly.type
_entity_poly.pdbx_seq_one_letter_code
_entity_poly.pdbx_strand_id
1 'polypeptide(L)'
;MTDFEKQDQGDQENASQEEVSRIVAAYELKIDEIAELVARVRHEINNPLTGVLGQAQLLLREELSETARKRAETIEGLAIRMRDVVAQLRDVQKIPKKKDLS
;
A
#
# COMPACT_ATOMS: atom_id res chain seq x y z
N MET A 1 2.26 -39.53 -34.49
CA MET A 1 1.30 -38.49 -34.10
C MET A 1 0.53 -38.07 -35.32
N THR A 2 -0.77 -38.34 -35.34
CA THR A 2 -1.68 -37.91 -36.41
C THR A 2 -1.98 -36.42 -36.28
N ASP A 3 -2.38 -35.76 -37.36
CA ASP A 3 -2.74 -34.33 -37.33
C ASP A 3 -3.85 -34.01 -36.32
N PHE A 4 -4.71 -34.99 -36.04
CA PHE A 4 -5.77 -34.92 -35.03
C PHE A 4 -5.22 -34.83 -33.60
N GLU A 5 -4.18 -35.59 -33.26
CA GLU A 5 -3.54 -35.57 -31.93
C GLU A 5 -2.77 -34.27 -31.67
N LYS A 6 -2.20 -33.66 -32.71
CA LYS A 6 -1.53 -32.35 -32.61
C LYS A 6 -2.51 -31.20 -32.42
N GLN A 7 -3.68 -31.28 -33.05
CA GLN A 7 -4.73 -30.27 -32.93
C GLN A 7 -5.38 -30.32 -31.54
N ASP A 8 -5.71 -31.52 -31.03
CA ASP A 8 -6.26 -31.70 -29.68
C ASP A 8 -5.29 -31.25 -28.58
N GLN A 9 -3.97 -31.50 -28.74
CA GLN A 9 -2.96 -30.97 -27.82
C GLN A 9 -2.85 -29.43 -27.87
N GLY A 10 -2.88 -28.82 -29.05
CA GLY A 10 -2.84 -27.36 -29.19
C GLY A 10 -4.08 -26.67 -28.62
N ASP A 11 -5.26 -27.28 -28.77
CA ASP A 11 -6.51 -26.78 -28.21
C ASP A 11 -6.53 -26.90 -26.67
N GLN A 12 -6.00 -27.99 -26.12
CA GLN A 12 -5.83 -28.15 -24.66
C GLN A 12 -4.80 -27.17 -24.07
N GLU A 13 -3.68 -26.95 -24.75
CA GLU A 13 -2.66 -25.97 -24.32
C GLU A 13 -3.18 -24.53 -24.35
N ASN A 14 -3.91 -24.13 -25.40
CA ASN A 14 -4.55 -22.82 -25.46
C ASN A 14 -5.60 -22.63 -24.37
N ALA A 15 -6.46 -23.63 -24.13
CA ALA A 15 -7.46 -23.56 -23.06
C ALA A 15 -6.81 -23.40 -21.67
N SER A 16 -5.70 -24.12 -21.42
CA SER A 16 -4.93 -23.99 -20.18
C SER A 16 -4.27 -22.61 -20.05
N GLN A 17 -3.70 -22.07 -21.13
CA GLN A 17 -3.12 -20.71 -21.14
C GLN A 17 -4.19 -19.63 -20.90
N GLU A 18 -5.37 -19.77 -21.47
CA GLU A 18 -6.49 -18.84 -21.24
C GLU A 18 -6.98 -18.88 -19.79
N GLU A 19 -7.01 -20.05 -19.16
CA GLU A 19 -7.36 -20.18 -17.75
C GLU A 19 -6.32 -19.50 -16.85
N VAL A 20 -5.03 -19.75 -17.08
CA VAL A 20 -3.94 -19.08 -16.36
C VAL A 20 -4.01 -17.56 -16.54
N SER A 21 -4.21 -17.09 -17.78
CA SER A 21 -4.34 -15.66 -18.09
C SER A 21 -5.52 -15.02 -17.35
N ARG A 22 -6.68 -15.68 -17.30
CA ARG A 22 -7.85 -15.23 -16.54
C ARG A 22 -7.57 -15.14 -15.04
N ILE A 23 -6.89 -16.13 -14.48
CA ILE A 23 -6.52 -16.13 -13.06
C ILE A 23 -5.56 -14.97 -12.77
N VAL A 24 -4.52 -14.79 -13.59
CA VAL A 24 -3.55 -13.68 -13.45
C VAL A 24 -4.27 -12.34 -13.50
N ALA A 25 -5.14 -12.11 -14.48
CA ALA A 25 -5.91 -10.87 -14.59
C ALA A 25 -6.80 -10.61 -13.35
N ALA A 26 -7.41 -11.64 -12.78
CA ALA A 26 -8.19 -11.51 -11.54
C ALA A 26 -7.32 -11.12 -10.33
N TYR A 27 -6.10 -11.67 -10.22
CA TYR A 27 -5.16 -11.29 -9.17
C TYR A 27 -4.60 -9.88 -9.37
N GLU A 28 -4.34 -9.46 -10.61
CA GLU A 28 -3.91 -8.08 -10.92
C GLU A 28 -4.95 -7.06 -10.43
N LEU A 29 -6.23 -7.28 -10.75
CA LEU A 29 -7.32 -6.43 -10.26
C LEU A 29 -7.37 -6.36 -8.73
N LYS A 30 -7.23 -7.51 -8.07
CA LYS A 30 -7.24 -7.58 -6.61
C LYS A 30 -6.05 -6.85 -5.98
N ILE A 31 -4.86 -6.94 -6.59
CA ILE A 31 -3.67 -6.21 -6.13
C ILE A 31 -3.86 -4.71 -6.31
N ASP A 32 -4.44 -4.27 -7.43
CA ASP A 32 -4.75 -2.87 -7.68
C ASP A 32 -5.76 -2.31 -6.65
N GLU A 33 -6.82 -3.06 -6.33
CA GLU A 33 -7.79 -2.71 -5.28
C GLU A 33 -7.11 -2.57 -3.91
N ILE A 34 -6.21 -3.51 -3.56
CA ILE A 34 -5.44 -3.46 -2.31
C ILE A 34 -4.52 -2.25 -2.30
N ALA A 35 -3.81 -1.96 -3.39
CA ALA A 35 -2.91 -0.82 -3.48
C ALA A 35 -3.67 0.51 -3.29
N GLU A 36 -4.87 0.64 -3.89
CA GLU A 36 -5.73 1.80 -3.68
C GLU A 36 -6.22 1.93 -2.24
N LEU A 37 -6.61 0.81 -1.62
CA LEU A 37 -7.02 0.81 -0.21
C LEU A 37 -5.87 1.25 0.69
N VAL A 38 -4.66 0.71 0.49
CA VAL A 38 -3.46 1.09 1.25
C VAL A 38 -3.14 2.57 1.08
N ALA A 39 -3.25 3.10 -0.15
CA ALA A 39 -3.06 4.52 -0.40
C ALA A 39 -4.07 5.38 0.38
N ARG A 40 -5.36 5.02 0.35
CA ARG A 40 -6.41 5.72 1.12
C ARG A 40 -6.14 5.70 2.62
N VAL A 41 -5.86 4.51 3.17
CA VAL A 41 -5.55 4.33 4.61
C VAL A 41 -4.35 5.19 5.02
N ARG A 42 -3.28 5.20 4.22
CA ARG A 42 -2.10 6.05 4.48
C ARG A 42 -2.48 7.53 4.56
N HIS A 43 -3.30 8.02 3.62
CA HIS A 43 -3.75 9.41 3.63
C HIS A 43 -4.63 9.73 4.84
N GLU A 44 -5.61 8.87 5.14
CA GLU A 44 -6.52 9.07 6.27
C GLU A 44 -5.83 9.01 7.63
N ILE A 45 -4.74 8.26 7.78
CA ILE A 45 -3.93 8.22 9.01
C ILE A 45 -2.96 9.40 9.10
N ASN A 46 -2.32 9.79 7.99
CA ASN A 46 -1.39 10.92 7.99
C ASN A 46 -2.07 12.25 8.35
N ASN A 47 -3.34 12.41 8.01
CA ASN A 47 -4.11 13.62 8.31
C ASN A 47 -4.22 13.89 9.83
N PRO A 48 -4.79 13.00 10.66
CA PRO A 48 -4.84 13.19 12.10
C PRO A 48 -3.45 13.18 12.75
N LEU A 49 -2.48 12.39 12.24
CA LEU A 49 -1.11 12.42 12.75
C LEU A 49 -0.45 13.79 12.60
N THR A 50 -0.67 14.45 11.46
CA THR A 50 -0.20 15.82 11.23
C THR A 50 -0.81 16.78 12.26
N GLY A 51 -2.11 16.62 12.56
CA GLY A 51 -2.78 17.38 13.61
C GLY A 51 -2.20 17.13 15.01
N VAL A 52 -2.03 15.86 15.40
CA VAL A 52 -1.44 15.49 16.70
C VAL A 52 -0.02 16.04 16.86
N LEU A 53 0.81 15.89 15.82
CA LEU A 53 2.17 16.43 15.79
C LEU A 53 2.16 17.96 15.95
N GLY A 54 1.32 18.65 15.18
CA GLY A 54 1.17 20.10 15.27
C GLY A 54 0.72 20.56 16.66
N GLN A 55 -0.25 19.88 17.28
CA GLN A 55 -0.72 20.19 18.63
C GLN A 55 0.36 19.97 19.69
N ALA A 56 1.11 18.86 19.61
CA ALA A 56 2.23 18.61 20.51
C ALA A 56 3.31 19.71 20.38
N GLN A 57 3.62 20.12 19.15
CA GLN A 57 4.58 21.19 18.88
C GLN A 57 4.10 22.57 19.34
N LEU A 58 2.80 22.86 19.26
CA LEU A 58 2.22 24.09 19.81
C LEU A 58 2.31 24.08 21.34
N LEU A 59 1.93 22.98 22.00
CA LEU A 59 2.03 22.84 23.46
C LEU A 59 3.47 23.04 23.95
N LEU A 60 4.46 22.49 23.25
CA LEU A 60 5.88 22.60 23.64
C LEU A 60 6.42 24.04 23.61
N ARG A 61 5.72 24.97 22.92
CA ARG A 61 6.04 26.40 22.88
C ARG A 61 5.43 27.18 24.03
N GLU A 62 4.50 26.59 24.79
CA GLU A 62 3.89 27.22 25.96
C GLU A 62 4.77 27.05 27.22
N GLU A 63 4.44 27.80 28.27
CA GLU A 63 5.00 27.60 29.60
C GLU A 63 4.36 26.37 30.24
N LEU A 64 5.09 25.25 30.22
CA LEU A 64 4.67 23.98 30.78
C LEU A 64 5.47 23.63 32.04
N SER A 65 4.81 22.95 32.99
CA SER A 65 5.53 22.24 34.05
C SER A 65 6.46 21.18 33.45
N GLU A 66 7.51 20.78 34.17
CA GLU A 66 8.46 19.78 33.70
C GLU A 66 7.78 18.45 33.31
N THR A 67 6.77 18.04 34.09
CA THR A 67 5.96 16.84 33.82
C THR A 67 5.13 16.99 32.55
N ALA A 68 4.49 18.15 32.34
CA ALA A 68 3.69 18.39 31.14
C ALA A 68 4.56 18.45 29.88
N ARG A 69 5.74 19.08 29.97
CA ARG A 69 6.73 19.12 28.89
C ARG A 69 7.18 17.71 28.48
N LYS A 70 7.58 16.87 29.43
CA LYS A 70 7.96 15.46 29.15
C LYS A 70 6.84 14.67 28.47
N ARG A 71 5.58 14.90 28.85
CA ARG A 71 4.42 14.27 28.20
C ARG A 71 4.25 14.75 26.77
N ALA A 72 4.36 16.06 26.52
CA ALA A 72 4.25 16.63 25.18
C ALA A 72 5.39 16.15 24.25
N GLU A 73 6.63 16.08 24.74
CA GLU A 73 7.77 15.49 24.00
C GLU A 73 7.52 14.00 23.67
N THR A 74 6.94 13.26 24.61
CA THR A 74 6.56 11.86 24.38
C THR A 74 5.51 11.73 23.28
N ILE A 75 4.48 12.58 23.30
CA ILE A 75 3.43 12.61 22.27
C ILE A 75 4.03 12.94 20.90
N GLU A 76 4.90 13.96 20.82
CA GLU A 76 5.59 14.32 19.59
C GLU A 76 6.40 13.13 19.03
N GLY A 77 7.21 12.50 19.87
CA GLY A 77 8.03 11.35 19.47
C GLY A 77 7.20 10.16 18.99
N LEU A 78 6.07 9.88 19.64
CA LEU A 78 5.14 8.83 19.21
C LEU A 78 4.49 9.17 17.86
N ALA A 79 4.03 10.41 17.67
CA ALA A 79 3.43 10.84 16.41
C ALA A 79 4.42 10.74 15.23
N ILE A 80 5.68 11.14 15.44
CA ILE A 80 6.76 11.00 14.46
C ILE A 80 6.98 9.52 14.12
N ARG A 81 7.11 8.65 15.12
CA ARG A 81 7.31 7.21 14.89
C ARG A 81 6.13 6.59 14.13
N MET A 82 4.90 6.97 14.47
CA MET A 82 3.71 6.49 13.75
C MET A 82 3.72 6.92 12.29
N ARG A 83 4.07 8.19 12.01
CA ARG A 83 4.20 8.70 10.64
C ARG A 83 5.23 7.88 9.86
N ASP A 84 6.37 7.56 10.47
CA ASP A 84 7.44 6.81 9.81
C ASP A 84 7.03 5.35 9.53
N VAL A 85 6.25 4.71 10.42
CA VAL A 85 5.64 3.39 10.16
C VAL A 85 4.64 3.46 9.01
N VAL A 86 3.76 4.46 9.00
CA VAL A 86 2.76 4.64 7.94
C VAL A 86 3.42 4.98 6.60
N ALA A 87 4.57 5.65 6.60
CA ALA A 87 5.33 5.95 5.40
C ALA A 87 5.85 4.68 4.69
N GLN A 88 6.09 3.58 5.42
CA GLN A 88 6.49 2.29 4.83
C GLN A 88 5.40 1.69 3.94
N LEU A 89 4.14 2.09 4.13
CA LEU A 89 3.02 1.67 3.27
C LEU A 89 3.09 2.28 1.86
N ARG A 90 3.99 3.24 1.61
CA ARG A 90 4.18 3.83 0.28
C ARG A 90 4.72 2.83 -0.75
N ASP A 91 5.39 1.78 -0.29
CA ASP A 91 6.04 0.81 -1.16
C ASP A 91 5.05 -0.20 -1.76
N VAL A 92 3.80 -0.22 -1.27
CA VAL A 92 2.70 -0.95 -1.90
C VAL A 92 2.22 -0.16 -3.12
N GLN A 93 2.76 -0.50 -4.30
CA GLN A 93 2.41 0.12 -5.57
C GLN A 93 1.59 -0.82 -6.46
N LYS A 94 0.84 -0.22 -7.39
CA LYS A 94 0.16 -0.95 -8.47
C LYS A 94 1.18 -1.71 -9.30
N ILE A 95 0.77 -2.85 -9.87
CA ILE A 95 1.63 -3.59 -10.81
C ILE A 95 1.84 -2.68 -12.03
N PRO A 96 3.09 -2.31 -12.38
CA PRO A 96 3.35 -1.51 -13.57
C PRO A 96 2.90 -2.31 -14.79
N LYS A 97 2.11 -1.69 -15.68
CA LYS A 97 1.61 -2.39 -16.86
C LYS A 97 2.78 -2.67 -17.81
N LYS A 98 2.71 -3.77 -18.57
CA LYS A 98 3.75 -4.17 -19.54
C LYS A 98 4.11 -3.09 -20.57
N LYS A 99 3.25 -2.08 -20.77
CA LYS A 99 3.49 -0.91 -21.64
C LYS A 99 4.41 0.15 -21.02
N ASP A 100 4.61 0.11 -19.71
CA ASP A 100 5.46 1.04 -18.94
C ASP A 100 6.87 0.48 -18.71
N LEU A 101 7.17 -0.72 -19.25
CA LEU A 101 8.44 -1.45 -19.12
C LEU A 101 9.24 -1.52 -20.45
N SER A 102 8.82 -0.77 -21.48
CA SER A 102 9.51 -0.67 -22.78
C SER A 102 10.24 0.65 -22.95
#